data_AF-A0A7V1DTW6-F1
#
_entry.id   AF-A0A7V1DTW6-F1
#
_cell.length_a   1.000
_cell.length_b   1.000
_cell.length_c   1.000
_cell.angle_alpha   90.00
_cell.angle_beta   90.00
_cell.angle_gamma   90.00
#
_symmetry.space_group_name_H-M   'P 1'
#
loop_
_entity.id
_entity.type
_entity.pdbx_description
1 polymer ?
#
loop_
_entity_poly.entity_id
_entity_poly.type
_entity_poly.pdbx_seq_one_letter_code
_entity_poly.pdbx_strand_id
1 'polypeptide(L)'
;MEYKIPLPQKPKIIKKQANRAVFEIDGCYPGYGMTLGNVFRRILLSSLSGAAVTAVKIKGVSHEFSTIPYVLEDVIRIILNLKQIRFKIVSQETLPIKIGLKISGQKEVKAKDIKVA
;
A
#
# COMPACT_ATOMS: atom_id res chain seq x y z
N MET A 1 -36.70 -29.39 14.32
CA MET A 1 -35.56 -29.91 13.55
C MET A 1 -34.35 -29.07 13.93
N GLU A 2 -33.35 -29.68 14.58
CA GLU A 2 -32.06 -29.01 14.81
C GLU A 2 -31.29 -28.91 13.48
N TYR A 3 -31.12 -27.70 12.98
CA TYR A 3 -30.22 -27.46 11.85
C TYR A 3 -28.77 -27.48 12.35
N LYS A 4 -28.09 -28.61 12.19
CA LYS A 4 -26.67 -28.74 12.49
C LYS A 4 -25.85 -28.16 11.35
N ILE A 5 -25.46 -26.89 11.48
CA ILE A 5 -24.60 -26.21 10.50
C ILE A 5 -23.17 -26.78 10.63
N PRO A 6 -22.62 -27.41 9.57
CA PRO A 6 -21.24 -27.88 9.58
C PRO A 6 -20.28 -26.71 9.61
N LEU A 7 -19.20 -26.84 10.39
CA LEU A 7 -18.13 -25.86 10.42
C LEU A 7 -17.27 -25.97 9.14
N PRO A 8 -16.81 -24.84 8.59
CA PRO A 8 -15.90 -24.86 7.45
C PRO A 8 -14.54 -25.47 7.82
N GLN A 9 -13.82 -25.99 6.81
CA GLN A 9 -12.46 -26.46 6.98
C GLN A 9 -11.48 -25.30 7.18
N LYS A 10 -10.30 -25.62 7.72
CA LYS A 10 -9.22 -24.63 7.85
C LYS A 10 -8.80 -24.11 6.47
N PRO A 11 -8.52 -22.82 6.30
CA PRO A 11 -8.07 -22.26 5.03
C PRO A 11 -6.79 -22.93 4.53
N LYS A 12 -6.77 -23.31 3.25
CA LYS A 12 -5.61 -23.87 2.55
C LYS A 12 -4.96 -22.80 1.67
N ILE A 13 -3.63 -22.80 1.59
CA ILE A 13 -2.89 -21.90 0.70
C ILE A 13 -2.61 -22.65 -0.60
N ILE A 14 -3.26 -22.24 -1.68
CA ILE A 14 -3.11 -22.86 -3.01
C ILE A 14 -1.88 -22.28 -3.73
N LYS A 15 -1.64 -20.98 -3.56
CA LYS A 15 -0.53 -20.29 -4.21
C LYS A 15 -0.03 -19.17 -3.32
N LYS A 16 1.29 -19.06 -3.19
CA LYS A 16 1.96 -17.96 -2.50
C LYS A 16 3.11 -17.45 -3.35
N GLN A 17 3.05 -16.17 -3.70
CA GLN A 17 4.09 -15.40 -4.39
C GLN A 17 4.45 -14.18 -3.53
N ALA A 18 5.41 -13.37 -3.98
CA ALA A 18 5.90 -12.21 -3.22
C ALA A 18 4.79 -11.21 -2.85
N ASN A 19 3.85 -10.92 -3.76
CA ASN A 19 2.78 -9.93 -3.59
C ASN A 19 1.37 -10.49 -3.86
N ARG A 20 1.22 -11.81 -3.94
CA ARG A 20 -0.07 -12.47 -4.24
C ARG A 20 -0.18 -13.79 -3.48
N ALA A 21 -1.33 -14.02 -2.86
CA ALA A 21 -1.68 -15.28 -2.24
C ALA A 21 -3.11 -15.69 -2.63
N VAL A 22 -3.35 -16.99 -2.76
CA VAL A 22 -4.66 -17.57 -3.04
C VAL A 22 -5.00 -18.53 -1.91
N PHE A 23 -6.14 -18.28 -1.26
CA PHE A 23 -6.65 -19.07 -0.14
C PHE A 23 -7.95 -19.77 -0.55
N GLU A 24 -8.10 -21.02 -0.14
CA GLU A 24 -9.28 -21.84 -0.36
C GLU A 24 -9.89 -22.24 0.99
N ILE A 25 -11.21 -22.12 1.13
CA ILE A 25 -11.95 -22.46 2.34
C ILE A 25 -13.12 -23.37 1.95
N ASP A 26 -12.95 -24.67 2.20
CA ASP A 26 -13.93 -25.69 1.86
C ASP A 26 -14.97 -25.90 2.97
N GLY A 27 -16.07 -26.55 2.64
CA GLY A 27 -17.07 -26.99 3.62
C GLY A 27 -17.92 -25.86 4.21
N CYS A 28 -17.99 -24.70 3.54
CA CYS A 28 -18.93 -23.65 3.93
C CYS A 28 -20.38 -24.12 3.73
N TYR A 29 -21.23 -23.86 4.72
CA TYR A 29 -22.68 -24.01 4.54
C TYR A 29 -23.16 -23.14 3.36
N PRO A 30 -24.16 -23.57 2.57
CA PRO A 30 -24.67 -22.79 1.45
C PRO A 30 -24.94 -21.32 1.84
N GLY A 31 -24.41 -20.40 1.03
CA GLY A 31 -24.49 -18.95 1.26
C GLY A 31 -23.39 -18.35 2.15
N TYR A 32 -22.78 -19.12 3.06
CA TYR A 32 -21.76 -18.59 4.00
C TYR A 32 -20.45 -18.24 3.30
N GLY A 33 -20.10 -18.90 2.20
CA GLY A 33 -18.94 -18.55 1.39
C GLY A 33 -18.97 -17.10 0.91
N MET A 34 -20.15 -16.61 0.48
CA MET A 34 -20.33 -15.22 0.07
C MET A 34 -20.24 -14.26 1.25
N THR A 35 -20.85 -14.62 2.39
CA THR A 35 -20.77 -13.82 3.62
C THR A 35 -19.31 -13.62 4.05
N LEU A 36 -18.54 -14.71 4.13
CA LEU A 36 -17.12 -14.66 4.49
C LEU A 36 -16.30 -13.89 3.45
N GLY A 37 -16.49 -14.19 2.15
CA GLY A 37 -15.76 -13.54 1.07
C GLY A 37 -15.96 -12.02 1.05
N ASN A 38 -17.20 -11.54 1.21
CA ASN A 38 -17.48 -10.11 1.27
C ASN A 38 -16.90 -9.43 2.51
N VAL A 39 -16.99 -10.09 3.67
CA VAL A 39 -16.41 -9.56 4.91
C VAL A 39 -14.88 -9.45 4.77
N PHE A 40 -14.21 -10.51 4.31
CA PHE A 40 -12.76 -10.47 4.09
C PHE A 40 -12.37 -9.40 3.06
N ARG A 41 -13.09 -9.28 1.95
CA ARG A 41 -12.82 -8.23 0.95
C ARG A 41 -12.88 -6.83 1.56
N ARG A 42 -13.88 -6.55 2.39
CA ARG A 42 -14.04 -5.24 3.04
C ARG A 42 -12.92 -4.97 4.05
N ILE A 43 -12.62 -5.95 4.90
CA ILE A 43 -11.57 -5.83 5.92
C ILE A 43 -10.20 -5.62 5.24
N LEU A 44 -9.88 -6.42 4.22
CA LEU A 44 -8.61 -6.34 3.51
C LEU A 44 -8.42 -5.02 2.77
N LEU A 45 -9.50 -4.40 2.27
CA LEU A 45 -9.43 -3.12 1.55
C LEU A 45 -9.45 -1.90 2.46
N SER A 46 -10.08 -1.97 3.64
CA SER A 46 -10.38 -0.78 4.44
C SER A 46 -9.78 -0.77 5.84
N SER A 47 -9.40 -1.92 6.39
CA SER A 47 -8.97 -2.02 7.80
C SER A 47 -7.50 -2.40 7.97
N LEU A 48 -6.80 -2.76 6.89
CA LEU A 48 -5.37 -3.00 6.96
C LEU A 48 -4.62 -1.69 7.17
N SER A 49 -3.83 -1.63 8.24
CA SER A 49 -2.91 -0.53 8.47
C SER A 49 -1.78 -0.54 7.44
N GLY A 50 -1.31 0.65 7.10
CA GLY A 50 -0.23 0.84 6.15
C GLY A 50 0.28 2.27 6.18
N ALA A 51 1.37 2.52 5.46
CA ALA A 51 1.95 3.84 5.33
C ALA A 51 1.98 4.25 3.85
N ALA A 52 1.60 5.50 3.60
CA ALA A 52 1.63 6.10 2.28
C ALA A 52 2.07 7.57 2.40
N VAL A 53 2.57 8.12 1.30
CA VAL A 53 2.90 9.55 1.22
C VAL A 53 1.60 10.35 1.25
N THR A 54 1.41 11.15 2.30
CA THR A 54 0.21 11.99 2.48
C THR A 54 0.42 13.43 2.01
N ALA A 55 1.65 13.93 2.07
CA ALA A 55 2.00 15.29 1.67
C ALA A 55 3.43 15.35 1.12
N VAL A 56 3.66 16.27 0.20
CA VAL A 56 4.97 16.52 -0.41
C VAL A 56 5.20 18.03 -0.46
N LYS A 57 6.39 18.48 -0.09
CA LYS A 57 6.83 19.87 -0.25
C LYS A 57 8.09 19.89 -1.08
N ILE A 58 8.03 20.54 -2.25
CA ILE A 58 9.16 20.69 -3.17
C ILE A 58 9.62 22.15 -3.14
N LYS A 59 10.93 22.38 -2.98
CA LYS A 59 11.49 23.73 -2.96
C LYS A 59 11.37 24.38 -4.35
N GLY A 60 10.83 25.59 -4.40
CA GLY A 60 10.70 26.36 -5.64
C GLY A 60 9.47 26.00 -6.49
N VAL A 61 8.62 25.10 -6.00
CA VAL A 61 7.36 24.71 -6.64
C VAL A 61 6.20 25.29 -5.84
N SER A 62 5.35 26.07 -6.50
CA SER A 62 4.14 26.65 -5.89
C SER A 62 2.93 25.74 -5.99
N HIS A 63 2.81 24.95 -7.06
CA HIS A 63 1.67 24.07 -7.33
C HIS A 63 2.07 22.82 -8.12
N GLU A 64 1.19 21.82 -8.15
CA GLU A 64 1.43 20.52 -8.80
C GLU A 64 1.61 20.55 -10.32
N PHE A 65 1.09 21.57 -11.01
CA PHE A 65 1.20 21.70 -12.47
C PHE A 65 2.52 22.31 -12.95
N SER A 66 3.48 22.58 -12.07
CA SER A 66 4.74 23.22 -12.47
C SER A 66 5.77 22.21 -12.98
N THR A 67 6.77 22.71 -13.70
CA THR A 67 7.98 21.96 -14.03
C THR A 67 9.14 22.42 -13.14
N ILE A 68 10.16 21.58 -13.01
CA ILE A 68 11.39 21.91 -12.28
C ILE A 68 12.52 22.00 -13.30
N PRO A 69 13.27 23.12 -13.37
CA PRO A 69 14.40 23.24 -14.28
C PRO A 69 15.40 22.10 -14.07
N TYR A 70 15.91 21.55 -15.18
CA TYR A 70 16.88 20.45 -15.21
C TYR A 70 16.39 19.11 -14.64
N VAL A 71 15.08 18.95 -14.46
CA VAL A 71 14.43 17.67 -14.14
C VAL A 71 13.61 17.22 -15.35
N LEU A 72 13.70 15.95 -15.71
CA LEU A 72 13.02 15.40 -16.88
C LEU A 72 11.50 15.31 -16.68
N GLU A 73 11.06 14.91 -15.48
CA GLU A 73 9.65 14.80 -15.13
C GLU A 73 9.02 16.11 -14.63
N ASP A 74 7.74 16.30 -14.92
CA ASP A 74 6.91 17.32 -14.27
C ASP A 74 6.55 16.96 -12.83
N VAL A 75 6.03 17.93 -12.07
CA VAL A 75 5.67 17.71 -10.66
C VAL A 75 4.54 16.69 -10.50
N ILE A 76 3.57 16.63 -11.41
CA ILE A 76 2.49 15.63 -11.38
C ILE A 76 3.05 14.21 -11.44
N ARG A 77 3.95 13.96 -12.40
CA ARG A 77 4.58 12.66 -12.61
C ARG A 77 5.47 12.28 -11.42
N ILE A 78 6.17 13.25 -10.82
CA ILE A 78 6.87 13.04 -9.55
C ILE A 78 5.89 12.61 -8.46
N ILE A 79 4.77 13.31 -8.28
CA ILE A 79 3.75 12.97 -7.27
C ILE A 79 3.17 11.57 -7.52
N LEU A 80 2.88 11.20 -8.77
CA LEU A 80 2.39 9.87 -9.14
C LEU A 80 3.42 8.78 -8.85
N ASN A 81 4.70 9.04 -9.09
CA ASN A 81 5.78 8.13 -8.73
C ASN A 81 5.89 7.98 -7.19
N LEU A 82 5.75 9.07 -6.43
CA LEU A 82 5.77 9.03 -4.97
C LEU A 82 4.60 8.20 -4.39
N LYS A 83 3.41 8.22 -5.01
CA LYS A 83 2.26 7.37 -4.62
C LYS A 83 2.51 5.86 -4.81
N GLN A 84 3.45 5.48 -5.67
CA GLN A 84 3.81 4.07 -5.90
C GLN A 84 4.81 3.54 -4.86
N ILE A 85 5.51 4.43 -4.13
CA ILE A 85 6.47 4.03 -3.11
C ILE A 85 5.74 3.35 -1.94
N ARG A 86 6.33 2.28 -1.42
CA ARG A 86 5.80 1.48 -0.31
C ARG A 86 6.70 1.66 0.91
N PHE A 87 6.15 2.26 1.98
CA PHE A 87 6.90 2.53 3.21
C PHE A 87 6.61 1.49 4.31
N LYS A 88 7.71 0.94 4.84
CA LYS A 88 7.88 0.23 6.12
C LYS A 88 7.99 1.15 7.34
N ILE A 89 6.95 1.44 8.12
CA ILE A 89 7.17 2.12 9.41
C ILE A 89 7.59 1.09 10.46
N VAL A 90 8.79 1.27 11.03
CA VAL A 90 9.37 0.40 12.07
C VAL A 90 9.45 1.12 13.43
N SER A 91 9.36 2.45 13.45
CA SER A 91 9.47 3.25 14.67
C SER A 91 8.16 3.28 15.48
N GLN A 92 8.30 3.56 16.78
CA GLN A 92 7.18 3.88 17.69
C GLN A 92 6.81 5.37 17.66
N GLU A 93 7.38 6.14 16.73
CA GLU A 93 7.17 7.58 16.67
C GLU A 93 5.73 7.96 16.32
N THR A 94 5.32 9.12 16.79
CA THR A 94 4.01 9.71 16.49
C THR A 94 3.96 10.16 15.03
N LEU A 95 2.99 9.65 14.28
CA LEU A 95 2.67 10.09 12.92
C LEU A 95 2.24 11.57 12.92
N PRO A 96 2.53 12.34 11.85
CA PRO A 96 3.19 11.94 10.60
C PRO A 96 4.74 12.04 10.65
N ILE A 97 5.42 11.06 10.04
CA ILE A 97 6.88 11.06 9.88
C ILE A 97 7.29 11.93 8.69
N LYS A 98 8.24 12.84 8.91
CA LYS A 98 8.81 13.69 7.85
C LYS A 98 10.17 13.15 7.43
N ILE A 99 10.30 12.84 6.14
CA ILE A 99 11.55 12.40 5.50
C ILE A 99 11.97 13.39 4.41
N GLY A 100 13.27 13.48 4.16
CA GLY A 100 13.84 14.47 3.26
C GLY A 100 14.73 13.85 2.18
N LEU A 101 14.71 14.45 1.00
CA LEU A 101 15.57 14.08 -0.12
C LEU A 101 16.30 15.34 -0.61
N LYS A 102 17.63 15.29 -0.64
CA LYS A 102 18.47 16.36 -1.20
C LYS A 102 19.46 15.74 -2.16
N ILE A 103 19.32 16.08 -3.43
CA ILE A 103 20.10 15.54 -4.54
C ILE A 103 20.52 16.69 -5.45
N SER A 104 21.71 16.58 -6.03
CA SER A 104 22.24 17.50 -7.03
C SER A 104 23.11 16.73 -8.02
N GLY A 105 23.27 17.27 -9.24
CA GLY A 105 24.00 16.63 -10.33
C GLY A 105 23.12 15.72 -11.20
N GLN A 106 23.67 15.27 -12.33
CA GLN A 106 22.99 14.40 -13.28
C GLN A 106 22.93 12.96 -12.74
N LYS A 107 21.74 12.51 -12.32
CA LYS A 107 21.52 11.13 -11.90
C LYS A 107 20.05 10.74 -11.96
N GLU A 108 19.80 9.46 -12.13
CA GLU A 108 18.48 8.87 -11.94
C GLU A 108 18.19 8.76 -10.43
N VAL A 109 17.04 9.29 -9.99
CA VAL A 109 16.62 9.29 -8.58
C VAL A 109 15.63 8.16 -8.34
N LYS A 110 15.93 7.28 -7.36
CA LYS A 110 15.10 6.13 -7.00
C LYS A 110 14.63 6.23 -5.55
N ALA A 111 13.61 5.45 -5.20
CA ALA A 111 13.06 5.41 -3.84
C ALA A 111 14.12 5.07 -2.76
N LYS A 112 15.15 4.30 -3.12
CA LYS A 112 16.29 3.97 -2.23
C LYS A 112 17.14 5.18 -1.83
N ASP A 113 17.08 6.29 -2.57
CA ASP A 113 17.88 7.48 -2.28
C ASP A 113 17.24 8.38 -1.21
N ILE A 114 16.00 8.06 -0.82
CA ILE A 114 15.27 8.77 0.25
C ILE A 114 15.91 8.41 1.59
N LYS A 115 16.36 9.42 2.33
CA LYS A 115 16.88 9.23 3.68
C LYS A 115 15.71 8.93 4.62
N VAL A 116 15.66 7.69 5.07
CA VAL A 116 14.81 7.25 6.18
C VAL A 116 15.51 7.59 7.50
N ALA A 117 14.73 8.09 8.46
CA ALA A 117 15.16 8.33 9.83
C ALA A 117 15.14 7.02 10.64
#